data_AF-H8YHZ0-F1
#
_entry.id   AF-H8YHZ0-F1
#
_cell.length_a   1.000
_cell.length_b   1.000
_cell.length_c   1.000
_cell.angle_alpha   90.00
_cell.angle_beta   90.00
_cell.angle_gamma   90.00
#
_symmetry.space_group_name_H-M   'P 1'
#
loop_
_entity.id
_entity.type
_entity.pdbx_description
1 polymer ?
#
loop_
_entity_poly.entity_id
_entity_poly.type
_entity_poly.pdbx_seq_one_letter_code
_entity_poly.pdbx_strand_id
1 'polypeptide(L)'
;MNLALQQSPNAFTQPHAPEHRVTELIIPWSQQSALLLPMLRFLGNEDDQRWLTIISHGSISQAWLRQQGLNPRSIRVIRADSPESALWMTWEALAAGNSHTVVAEINAESAITAEMEQAASIGNCRALLVKGNLH
;
A
#
# COMPACT_ATOMS: atom_id res chain seq x y z
N MET A 1 5.75 48.95 22.52
CA MET A 1 7.14 48.45 22.63
C MET A 1 7.05 47.04 23.23
N ASN A 2 7.31 46.02 22.40
CA ASN A 2 7.68 44.60 22.65
C ASN A 2 7.40 43.92 24.00
N LEU A 3 7.19 42.61 24.14
CA LEU A 3 6.91 41.42 23.32
C LEU A 3 6.97 40.27 24.36
N ALA A 4 6.10 39.27 24.32
CA ALA A 4 6.41 37.84 24.58
C ALA A 4 5.16 37.01 24.85
N LEU A 5 4.80 36.21 23.84
CA LEU A 5 4.07 34.97 23.98
C LEU A 5 4.90 34.02 24.86
N GLN A 6 4.37 33.56 25.99
CA GLN A 6 4.91 32.41 26.70
C GLN A 6 4.06 31.18 26.35
N GLN A 7 4.66 30.36 25.50
CA GLN A 7 4.19 29.05 25.08
C GLN A 7 4.16 28.08 26.27
N SER A 8 3.09 27.29 26.37
CA SER A 8 2.98 26.16 27.31
C SER A 8 3.96 25.03 26.92
N PRO A 9 4.74 24.46 27.85
CA PRO A 9 5.65 23.37 27.54
C PRO A 9 4.97 22.00 27.64
N ASN A 10 5.22 21.17 26.62
CA ASN A 10 5.15 19.71 26.59
C ASN A 10 3.78 19.02 26.72
N ALA A 11 3.08 18.94 25.60
CA ALA A 11 2.36 17.70 25.29
C ALA A 11 3.42 16.63 24.99
N PHE A 12 3.61 15.68 25.91
CA PHE A 12 4.37 14.47 25.62
C PHE A 12 3.65 13.76 24.47
N THR A 13 4.17 13.87 23.26
CA THR A 13 3.77 13.01 22.15
C THR A 13 4.11 11.59 22.60
N GLN A 14 3.11 10.84 23.06
CA GLN A 14 3.26 9.40 23.18
C GLN A 14 3.74 8.91 21.81
N PRO A 15 4.88 8.21 21.70
CA PRO A 15 5.17 7.52 20.46
C PRO A 15 3.98 6.58 20.25
N HIS A 16 3.17 6.85 19.22
CA HIS A 16 2.20 5.87 18.76
C HIS A 16 2.98 4.58 18.60
N ALA A 17 2.51 3.48 19.21
CA ALA A 17 3.07 2.16 18.95
C ALA A 17 3.23 2.02 17.44
N PRO A 18 4.33 1.42 16.93
CA PRO A 18 4.58 1.36 15.49
C PRO A 18 3.32 0.80 14.83
N GLU A 19 2.61 1.64 14.10
CA GLU A 19 1.47 1.18 13.32
C GLU A 19 2.07 0.28 12.26
N HIS A 20 1.85 -1.03 12.40
CA HIS A 20 2.24 -2.00 11.39
C HIS A 20 1.45 -1.69 10.12
N ARG A 21 2.10 -0.98 9.20
CA ARG A 21 1.49 -0.52 7.94
C ARG A 21 1.75 -1.50 6.82
N VAL A 22 2.71 -2.41 6.98
CA VAL A 22 3.00 -3.46 6.02
C VAL A 22 2.39 -4.78 6.49
N THR A 23 1.54 -5.36 5.64
CA THR A 23 1.02 -6.72 5.80
C THR A 23 1.58 -7.59 4.68
N GLU A 24 2.21 -8.71 5.04
CA GLU A 24 2.63 -9.73 4.07
C GLU A 24 1.58 -10.83 3.99
N LEU A 25 1.24 -11.23 2.78
CA LEU A 25 0.23 -12.22 2.46
C LEU A 25 0.88 -13.35 1.64
N ILE A 26 1.06 -14.49 2.30
CA ILE A 26 1.61 -15.70 1.68
C ILE A 26 0.43 -16.64 1.41
N ILE A 27 0.05 -16.78 0.14
CA ILE A 27 -1.09 -17.60 -0.27
C ILE A 27 -0.61 -18.64 -1.29
N PRO A 28 -1.05 -19.91 -1.17
CA PRO A 28 -0.89 -20.88 -2.25
C PRO A 28 -1.55 -20.35 -3.52
N TRP A 29 -0.86 -20.45 -4.65
CA TRP A 29 -1.36 -20.03 -5.96
C TRP A 29 -2.82 -20.43 -6.24
N SER A 30 -3.20 -21.66 -5.90
CA SER A 30 -4.54 -22.20 -6.13
C SER A 30 -5.67 -21.47 -5.40
N GLN A 31 -5.35 -20.67 -4.38
CA GLN A 31 -6.32 -19.95 -3.55
C GLN A 31 -6.21 -18.43 -3.70
N GLN A 32 -5.22 -17.95 -4.47
CA GLN A 32 -4.86 -16.54 -4.51
C GLN A 32 -6.03 -15.68 -4.99
N SER A 33 -6.69 -16.03 -6.09
CA SER A 33 -7.84 -15.28 -6.60
C SER A 33 -9.02 -15.27 -5.62
N ALA A 34 -9.33 -16.43 -5.02
CA ALA A 34 -10.45 -16.61 -4.09
C ALA A 34 -10.30 -15.77 -2.81
N LEU A 35 -9.06 -15.56 -2.35
CA LEU A 35 -8.78 -14.77 -1.15
C LEU A 35 -8.49 -13.30 -1.45
N LEU A 36 -7.73 -13.03 -2.51
CA LEU A 36 -7.29 -11.68 -2.82
C LEU A 36 -8.40 -10.83 -3.43
N LEU A 37 -9.25 -11.38 -4.30
CA LEU A 37 -10.30 -10.59 -4.94
C LEU A 37 -11.29 -9.99 -3.93
N PRO A 38 -11.83 -10.74 -2.94
CA PRO A 38 -12.65 -10.15 -1.89
C PRO A 38 -11.92 -9.07 -1.09
N MET A 39 -10.63 -9.27 -0.78
CA MET A 39 -9.82 -8.26 -0.09
C MET A 39 -9.66 -6.98 -0.92
N LEU A 40 -9.29 -7.09 -2.20
CA LEU A 40 -9.16 -5.93 -3.09
C LEU A 40 -10.50 -5.21 -3.29
N ARG A 41 -11.61 -5.96 -3.33
CA ARG A 41 -12.95 -5.37 -3.37
C ARG A 41 -13.28 -4.63 -2.08
N PHE A 42 -12.95 -5.18 -0.92
CA PHE A 42 -13.15 -4.50 0.36
C PHE A 42 -12.34 -3.20 0.40
N LEU A 43 -11.04 -3.28 0.11
CA LEU A 43 -10.13 -2.13 0.09
C LEU A 43 -10.57 -1.07 -0.92
N GLY A 44 -10.94 -1.47 -2.14
CA GLY A 44 -11.37 -0.53 -3.17
C GLY A 44 -12.73 0.14 -2.90
N ASN A 45 -13.45 -0.28 -1.87
CA ASN A 45 -14.71 0.33 -1.42
C ASN A 45 -14.57 1.07 -0.09
N GLU A 46 -13.36 1.18 0.46
CA GLU A 46 -13.12 2.06 1.61
C GLU A 46 -13.48 3.51 1.25
N ASP A 47 -14.06 4.25 2.19
CA ASP A 47 -14.38 5.67 2.05
C ASP A 47 -13.12 6.53 2.26
N ASP A 48 -12.12 6.32 1.39
CA ASP A 48 -10.92 7.12 1.28
C ASP A 48 -10.85 7.72 -0.13
N GLN A 49 -10.53 9.01 -0.23
CA GLN A 49 -10.45 9.72 -1.51
C GLN A 49 -9.15 9.41 -2.28
N ARG A 50 -8.22 8.67 -1.65
CA ARG A 50 -6.96 8.23 -2.23
C ARG A 50 -7.14 6.93 -3.02
N TRP A 51 -6.11 6.54 -3.78
CA TRP A 51 -6.15 5.33 -4.59
C TRP A 51 -5.92 4.05 -3.77
N LEU A 52 -6.58 2.97 -4.16
CA LEU A 52 -6.04 1.62 -4.03
C LEU A 52 -5.12 1.40 -5.23
N THR A 53 -3.80 1.41 -5.00
CA THR A 53 -2.82 1.22 -6.06
C THR A 53 -2.36 -0.23 -6.09
N ILE A 54 -2.41 -0.87 -7.26
CA ILE A 54 -1.87 -2.20 -7.50
C ILE A 54 -0.64 -2.06 -8.39
N ILE A 55 0.50 -2.55 -7.92
CA ILE A 55 1.78 -2.55 -8.63
C ILE A 55 2.12 -3.99 -8.95
N SER A 56 2.29 -4.29 -10.23
CA SER A 56 2.48 -5.65 -10.70
C SER A 56 3.37 -5.68 -11.93
N HIS A 57 4.26 -6.68 -12.00
CA HIS A 57 4.97 -7.06 -13.22
C HIS A 57 4.27 -8.22 -13.94
N GLY A 58 3.10 -8.65 -13.45
CA GLY A 58 2.27 -9.72 -13.96
C GLY A 58 1.17 -9.26 -14.92
N SER A 59 0.21 -10.16 -15.14
CA SER A 59 -0.82 -10.00 -16.18
C SER A 59 -2.05 -9.21 -15.72
N ILE A 60 -2.10 -8.81 -14.44
CA ILE A 60 -3.22 -8.07 -13.88
C ILE A 60 -3.45 -6.77 -14.66
N SER A 61 -4.72 -6.53 -15.01
CA SER A 61 -5.11 -5.36 -15.78
C SER A 61 -6.34 -4.69 -15.16
N GLN A 62 -6.48 -3.39 -15.41
CA GLN A 62 -7.66 -2.67 -14.97
C GLN A 62 -8.96 -3.26 -15.57
N ALA A 63 -8.89 -3.79 -16.80
CA ALA A 63 -10.03 -4.44 -17.45
C ALA A 63 -10.45 -5.73 -16.73
N TRP A 64 -9.49 -6.57 -16.37
CA TRP A 64 -9.76 -7.79 -15.61
C TRP A 64 -10.35 -7.48 -14.23
N LEU A 65 -9.78 -6.52 -13.50
CA LEU A 65 -10.29 -6.11 -12.18
C LEU A 65 -11.74 -5.60 -12.25
N ARG A 66 -12.09 -4.87 -13.31
CA ARG A 66 -13.48 -4.45 -13.56
C ARG A 66 -14.41 -5.64 -13.76
N GLN A 67 -13.98 -6.66 -14.51
CA GLN A 67 -14.77 -7.89 -14.71
C GLN A 67 -14.99 -8.64 -13.39
N GLN A 68 -14.04 -8.55 -12.45
CA GLN A 68 -14.17 -9.11 -11.10
C GLN A 68 -15.01 -8.25 -10.13
N GLY A 69 -15.60 -7.14 -10.61
CA GLY A 69 -16.50 -6.30 -9.83
C GLY A 69 -15.82 -5.27 -8.93
N LEU A 70 -14.55 -4.93 -9.18
CA LEU A 70 -13.86 -3.86 -8.46
C LEU A 70 -14.22 -2.48 -9.05
N ASN A 71 -14.33 -1.47 -8.18
CA ASN A 71 -14.65 -0.10 -8.57
C ASN A 71 -13.44 0.54 -9.30
N PRO A 72 -13.55 0.86 -10.61
CA PRO A 72 -12.43 1.40 -11.35
C PRO A 72 -12.09 2.86 -11.01
N ARG A 73 -12.96 3.57 -10.28
CA ARG A 73 -12.73 4.97 -9.88
C ARG A 73 -11.83 5.10 -8.65
N SER A 74 -11.69 4.02 -7.88
CA SER A 74 -10.83 3.97 -6.69
C SER A 74 -9.56 3.15 -6.90
N ILE A 75 -9.39 2.51 -8.06
CA ILE A 75 -8.25 1.62 -8.32
C ILE A 75 -7.35 2.14 -9.43
N ARG A 76 -6.06 2.20 -9.11
CA ARG A 76 -4.97 2.47 -10.05
C ARG A 76 -4.12 1.22 -10.23
N VAL A 77 -3.83 0.85 -11.48
CA VAL A 77 -2.89 -0.24 -11.79
C VAL A 77 -1.63 0.37 -12.40
N ILE A 78 -0.48 0.05 -11.84
CA ILE A 78 0.84 0.43 -12.33
C ILE A 78 1.56 -0.85 -12.74
N ARG A 79 2.02 -0.88 -14.00
CA ARG A 79 2.76 -2.01 -14.56
C ARG A 79 4.25 -1.74 -14.41
N ALA A 80 4.94 -2.64 -13.75
CA ALA A 80 6.38 -2.65 -13.65
C ALA A 80 6.97 -3.60 -14.70
N ASP A 81 8.13 -3.25 -15.27
CA ASP A 81 8.79 -4.08 -16.27
C ASP A 81 9.60 -5.23 -15.65
N SER A 82 9.91 -5.13 -14.35
CA SER A 82 10.68 -6.12 -13.61
C SER A 82 10.30 -6.13 -12.12
N PRO A 83 10.66 -7.19 -11.36
CA PRO A 83 10.51 -7.22 -9.92
C PRO A 83 11.22 -6.07 -9.19
N GLU A 84 12.43 -5.68 -9.64
CA GLU A 84 13.16 -4.54 -9.05
C GLU A 84 12.43 -3.22 -9.30
N SER A 85 11.85 -3.06 -10.49
CA SER A 85 11.03 -1.90 -10.82
C SER A 85 9.76 -1.88 -9.96
N ALA A 86 9.14 -3.04 -9.72
CA ALA A 86 7.96 -3.14 -8.85
C ALA A 86 8.30 -2.75 -7.40
N LEU A 87 9.45 -3.18 -6.89
CA LEU A 87 9.94 -2.81 -5.57
C LEU A 87 10.10 -1.29 -5.45
N TRP A 88 10.85 -0.68 -6.38
CA TRP A 88 11.07 0.77 -6.40
C TRP A 88 9.76 1.55 -6.51
N MET A 89 8.88 1.17 -7.45
CA MET A 89 7.59 1.81 -7.64
C MET A 89 6.69 1.69 -6.41
N THR A 90 6.80 0.59 -5.66
CA THR A 90 6.05 0.39 -4.40
C THR A 90 6.53 1.36 -3.34
N TRP A 91 7.85 1.50 -3.17
CA TRP A 91 8.41 2.49 -2.26
C TRP A 91 7.94 3.91 -2.59
N GLU A 92 8.05 4.31 -3.87
CA GLU A 92 7.60 5.63 -4.35
C GLU A 92 6.10 5.85 -4.14
N ALA A 93 5.26 4.87 -4.47
CA ALA A 93 3.81 4.99 -4.32
C ALA A 93 3.39 5.10 -2.85
N LEU A 94 4.08 4.39 -1.95
CA LEU A 94 3.87 4.49 -0.50
C LEU A 94 4.30 5.88 -0.01
N ALA A 95 5.54 6.29 -0.27
CA ALA A 95 6.08 7.57 0.20
C ALA A 95 5.30 8.78 -0.34
N ALA A 96 4.75 8.70 -1.55
CA ALA A 96 3.95 9.77 -2.15
C ALA A 96 2.61 10.01 -1.46
N GLY A 97 2.08 9.05 -0.70
CA GLY A 97 0.86 9.20 0.11
C GLY A 97 -0.45 9.42 -0.67
N ASN A 98 -0.42 9.30 -1.99
CA ASN A 98 -1.60 9.42 -2.87
C ASN A 98 -2.49 8.16 -2.88
N SER A 99 -2.06 7.11 -2.18
CA SER A 99 -2.79 5.85 -2.03
C SER A 99 -3.13 5.63 -0.56
N HIS A 100 -4.31 5.06 -0.26
CA HIS A 100 -4.61 4.59 1.09
C HIS A 100 -4.01 3.21 1.34
N THR A 101 -3.97 2.38 0.28
CA THR A 101 -3.29 1.09 0.28
C THR A 101 -2.54 0.89 -1.03
N VAL A 102 -1.31 0.39 -0.96
CA VAL A 102 -0.52 -0.09 -2.09
C VAL A 102 -0.41 -1.61 -2.00
N VAL A 103 -0.80 -2.31 -3.06
CA VAL A 103 -0.71 -3.77 -3.18
C VAL A 103 0.39 -4.11 -4.19
N ALA A 104 1.33 -4.97 -3.82
CA ALA A 104 2.46 -5.28 -4.68
C ALA A 104 2.88 -6.76 -4.61
N GLU A 105 3.38 -7.26 -5.73
CA GLU A 105 4.04 -8.58 -5.84
C GLU A 105 5.49 -8.45 -5.39
N ILE A 106 5.74 -8.70 -4.10
CA ILE A 106 7.07 -8.56 -3.52
C ILE A 106 7.33 -9.77 -2.63
N ASN A 107 8.45 -10.46 -2.88
CA ASN A 107 8.99 -11.41 -1.92
C ASN A 107 9.79 -10.61 -0.89
N ALA A 108 9.13 -10.25 0.22
CA ALA A 108 9.69 -9.34 1.20
C ALA A 108 10.70 -10.06 2.10
N GLU A 109 11.92 -9.51 2.14
CA GLU A 109 12.88 -9.80 3.21
C GLU A 109 12.74 -8.75 4.31
N SER A 110 13.29 -9.02 5.50
CA SER A 110 13.15 -8.12 6.66
C SER A 110 13.59 -6.68 6.38
N ALA A 111 14.67 -6.50 5.61
CA ALA A 111 15.15 -5.19 5.20
C ALA A 111 14.14 -4.46 4.30
N ILE A 112 13.58 -5.15 3.31
CA ILE A 112 12.55 -4.61 2.40
C ILE A 112 11.31 -4.21 3.21
N THR A 113 10.85 -5.07 4.12
CA THR A 113 9.69 -4.75 4.96
C THR A 113 9.92 -3.50 5.80
N ALA A 114 11.12 -3.33 6.38
CA ALA A 114 11.45 -2.15 7.16
C ALA A 114 11.47 -0.86 6.30
N GLU A 115 12.02 -0.93 5.08
CA GLU A 115 11.99 0.19 4.13
C GLU A 115 10.55 0.56 3.73
N MET A 116 9.69 -0.45 3.50
CA MET A 116 8.29 -0.24 3.16
C MET A 116 7.48 0.31 4.33
N GLU A 117 7.74 -0.12 5.57
CA GLU A 117 7.13 0.46 6.77
C GLU A 117 7.45 1.95 6.89
N GLN A 118 8.72 2.32 6.65
CA GLN A 118 9.12 3.73 6.67
C GLN A 118 8.43 4.54 5.57
N ALA A 119 8.37 4.03 4.34
CA ALA A 119 7.69 4.69 3.24
C ALA A 119 6.17 4.82 3.49
N ALA A 120 5.54 3.76 4.00
CA ALA A 120 4.13 3.75 4.33
C ALA A 120 3.79 4.72 5.47
N SER A 121 4.67 4.85 6.45
CA SER A 121 4.59 5.85 7.52
C SER A 121 4.65 7.27 6.96
N ILE A 122 5.63 7.56 6.08
CA ILE A 122 5.78 8.87 5.42
C ILE A 122 4.52 9.27 4.64
N GLY A 123 3.98 8.37 3.82
CA GLY A 123 2.78 8.65 3.02
C GLY A 123 1.46 8.43 3.75
N ASN A 124 1.49 8.11 5.04
CA ASN A 124 0.32 7.73 5.84
C ASN A 124 -0.60 6.72 5.12
N CYS A 125 -0.02 5.64 4.62
CA CYS A 125 -0.71 4.60 3.86
C CYS A 125 -0.39 3.22 4.43
N ARG A 126 -0.96 2.18 3.80
CA ARG A 126 -0.70 0.76 4.10
C ARG A 126 -0.10 0.07 2.88
N ALA A 127 0.73 -0.94 3.13
CA ALA A 127 1.22 -1.86 2.11
C ALA A 127 0.63 -3.25 2.33
N LEU A 128 0.15 -3.88 1.25
CA LEU A 128 -0.19 -5.30 1.21
C LEU A 128 0.76 -5.98 0.22
N LEU A 129 1.74 -6.69 0.76
CA LEU A 129 2.75 -7.42 -0.03
C LEU A 129 2.25 -8.83 -0.25
N VAL A 130 2.07 -9.21 -1.51
CA VAL A 130 1.62 -10.55 -1.89
C VAL A 130 2.82 -11.33 -2.41
N LYS A 131 3.08 -12.49 -1.81
CA LYS A 131 4.15 -13.37 -2.28
C LYS A 131 3.69 -14.17 -3.50
N GLY A 132 4.35 -13.96 -4.63
CA GLY A 132 4.03 -14.57 -5.93
C GLY A 132 3.46 -13.57 -6.92
N ASN A 133 3.10 -14.03 -8.11
CA ASN A 133 2.59 -13.15 -9.18
C ASN A 133 1.07 -12.96 -9.04
N LEU A 134 0.53 -11.78 -9.38
CA LEU A 134 -0.91 -11.55 -9.55
C LEU A 134 -1.28 -11.86 -10.99
N HIS A 135 -2.30 -12.69 -11.17
CA HIS A 135 -2.85 -13.06 -12.46
C HIS A 135 -4.36 -12.87 -12.48
#